data_AF-A0A0F9EAE0-F1
#
_entry.id   AF-A0A0F9EAE0-F1
#
_cell.length_a   1.000
_cell.length_b   1.000
_cell.length_c   1.000
_cell.angle_alpha   90.00
_cell.angle_beta   90.00
_cell.angle_gamma   90.00
#
_symmetry.space_group_name_H-M   'P 1'
#
loop_
_entity.id
_entity.type
_entity.pdbx_description
1 polymer ?
#
loop_
_entity_poly.entity_id
_entity_poly.type
_entity_poly.pdbx_seq_one_letter_code
_entity_poly.pdbx_strand_id
1 'polypeptide(L)'
;MLLVKDHKLELLKISASSVKSFDQCPRKYFFNYIQRAPKKQWDHFDLGNICHKTLEIFHKIYKKEGTKKRSLDKIMSYAFSVIRQDFKHVTDSMLLEAKNMLLDYLQFVKKNGMPIVKGVETPFEFNITEDILIRGFIDRIDIMKDGRFRIIDYKTTKEDNEYVLIELGNKYGRI
;
A
#
# COMPACT_ATOMS: atom_id res chain seq x y z
N MET A 1 -20.56 -46.12 -11.23
CA MET A 1 -20.28 -44.91 -12.04
C MET A 1 -20.46 -43.71 -11.11
N LEU A 2 -19.40 -43.31 -10.41
CA LEU A 2 -19.42 -42.13 -9.55
C LEU A 2 -19.35 -40.91 -10.47
N LEU A 3 -20.42 -40.12 -10.50
CA LEU A 3 -20.46 -38.83 -11.16
C LEU A 3 -19.40 -37.93 -10.50
N VAL A 4 -18.26 -37.77 -11.16
CA VAL A 4 -17.33 -36.68 -10.87
C VAL A 4 -18.12 -35.41 -11.16
N LYS A 5 -18.55 -34.71 -10.11
CA LYS A 5 -19.10 -33.37 -10.26
C LYS A 5 -18.02 -32.55 -10.96
N ASP A 6 -18.35 -31.99 -12.12
CA ASP A 6 -17.56 -30.94 -12.76
C ASP A 6 -17.41 -29.81 -11.74
N HIS A 7 -16.34 -29.85 -10.95
CA HIS A 7 -15.89 -28.72 -10.18
C HIS A 7 -15.40 -27.72 -11.22
N LYS A 8 -16.31 -26.86 -11.68
CA LYS A 8 -15.94 -25.57 -12.28
C LYS A 8 -14.93 -24.97 -11.31
N LEU A 9 -13.65 -24.91 -11.71
CA LEU A 9 -12.60 -24.30 -10.89
C LEU A 9 -13.07 -22.87 -10.62
N GLU A 10 -13.51 -22.61 -9.39
CA GLU A 10 -13.87 -21.27 -8.99
C GLU A 10 -12.61 -20.40 -9.11
N LEU A 11 -12.72 -19.27 -9.80
CA LEU A 11 -11.62 -18.34 -10.00
C LEU A 11 -11.01 -17.96 -8.64
N LEU A 12 -9.78 -18.41 -8.40
CA LEU A 12 -9.06 -18.18 -7.16
C LEU A 12 -8.50 -16.75 -7.18
N LYS A 13 -9.06 -15.90 -6.31
CA LYS A 13 -8.60 -14.51 -6.16
C LYS A 13 -7.59 -14.40 -5.03
N ILE A 14 -6.36 -14.03 -5.35
CA ILE A 14 -5.25 -13.90 -4.39
C ILE A 14 -4.65 -12.49 -4.40
N SER A 15 -3.91 -12.17 -3.34
CA SER A 15 -3.10 -10.95 -3.23
C SER A 15 -1.68 -11.32 -2.81
N ALA A 16 -0.72 -10.40 -2.97
CA ALA A 16 0.66 -10.62 -2.53
C ALA A 16 0.72 -11.03 -1.04
N SER A 17 -0.07 -10.36 -0.18
CA SER A 17 -0.18 -10.70 1.24
C SER A 17 -0.81 -12.07 1.51
N SER A 18 -1.73 -12.53 0.65
CA SER A 18 -2.33 -13.85 0.81
C SER A 18 -1.37 -14.96 0.40
N VAL A 19 -0.61 -14.77 -0.69
CA VAL A 19 0.46 -15.70 -1.13
C VAL A 19 1.52 -15.81 -0.04
N LYS A 20 2.06 -14.68 0.43
CA LYS A 20 3.04 -14.68 1.54
C LYS A 20 2.50 -15.37 2.79
N SER A 21 1.21 -15.20 3.10
CA SER A 21 0.60 -15.89 4.24
C SER A 21 0.51 -17.40 4.06
N PHE A 22 0.29 -17.88 2.83
CA PHE A 22 0.25 -19.30 2.51
C PHE A 22 1.65 -19.92 2.62
N ASP A 23 2.64 -19.28 1.99
CA ASP A 23 4.05 -19.71 2.02
C ASP A 23 4.57 -19.81 3.46
N GLN A 24 4.22 -18.84 4.31
CA GLN A 24 4.57 -18.87 5.73
C GLN A 24 3.89 -20.02 6.49
N CYS A 25 2.60 -20.20 6.28
CA CYS A 25 1.82 -21.24 6.96
C CYS A 25 0.46 -21.47 6.25
N PRO A 26 0.26 -22.62 5.58
CA PRO A 26 -1.01 -22.90 4.90
C PRO A 26 -2.23 -22.87 5.83
N ARG A 27 -2.07 -23.28 7.09
CA ARG A 27 -3.14 -23.24 8.10
C ARG A 27 -3.51 -21.79 8.47
N LYS A 28 -2.52 -20.88 8.55
CA LYS A 28 -2.76 -19.44 8.74
C LYS A 28 -3.52 -18.85 7.56
N TYR A 29 -3.15 -19.22 6.34
CA TYR A 29 -3.90 -18.81 5.15
C TYR A 29 -5.35 -19.31 5.20
N PHE A 30 -5.57 -20.59 5.50
CA PHE A 30 -6.90 -21.19 5.61
C PHE A 30 -7.79 -20.41 6.58
N PHE A 31 -7.32 -20.15 7.81
CA PHE A 31 -8.12 -19.41 8.78
C PHE A 31 -8.38 -17.95 8.37
N ASN A 32 -7.39 -17.28 7.76
CA ASN A 32 -7.50 -15.86 7.41
C ASN A 32 -8.29 -15.58 6.14
N TYR A 33 -8.14 -16.40 5.10
CA TYR A 33 -8.65 -16.12 3.75
C TYR A 33 -9.79 -17.05 3.33
N ILE A 34 -9.79 -18.31 3.78
CA ILE A 34 -10.85 -19.28 3.48
C ILE A 34 -11.97 -19.21 4.52
N GLN A 35 -11.65 -19.44 5.80
CA GLN A 35 -12.62 -19.39 6.90
C GLN A 35 -13.00 -17.97 7.32
N ARG A 36 -12.12 -16.99 7.03
CA ARG A 36 -12.28 -15.58 7.45
C ARG A 36 -12.57 -15.44 8.94
N ALA A 37 -11.84 -16.18 9.76
CA ALA A 37 -12.00 -16.17 11.20
C ALA A 37 -11.80 -14.74 11.77
N PRO A 38 -12.49 -14.38 12.88
CA PRO A 38 -12.34 -13.08 13.51
C PRO A 38 -10.88 -12.77 13.85
N LYS A 39 -10.42 -11.56 13.48
CA LYS A 39 -9.06 -11.10 13.78
C LYS A 39 -9.08 -10.22 15.01
N LYS A 40 -8.14 -10.47 15.93
CA LYS A 40 -7.77 -9.48 16.95
C LYS A 40 -7.12 -8.30 16.22
N GLN A 41 -7.63 -7.08 16.42
CA GLN A 41 -6.93 -5.87 15.96
C GLN A 41 -5.67 -5.74 16.82
N TRP A 42 -4.50 -5.73 16.19
CA TRP A 42 -3.23 -5.52 16.87
C TRP A 42 -2.77 -4.10 16.60
N ASP A 43 -2.37 -3.41 17.66
CA ASP A 43 -1.97 -2.01 17.66
C ASP A 43 -0.95 -1.66 16.55
N HIS A 44 0.02 -2.53 16.27
CA HIS A 44 1.04 -2.25 15.22
C HIS A 44 0.48 -2.16 13.79
N PHE A 45 -0.68 -2.77 13.48
CA PHE A 45 -1.34 -2.55 12.18
C PHE A 45 -1.89 -1.15 12.05
N ASP A 46 -2.35 -0.56 13.16
CA ASP A 46 -2.90 0.80 13.15
C ASP A 46 -1.82 1.85 12.92
N LEU A 47 -0.61 1.65 13.43
CA LEU A 47 0.54 2.51 13.12
C LEU A 47 0.81 2.57 11.62
N GLY A 48 0.94 1.41 10.96
CA GLY A 48 1.15 1.30 9.52
C GLY A 48 0.02 1.97 8.73
N ASN A 49 -1.23 1.66 9.08
CA ASN A 49 -2.41 2.21 8.42
C ASN A 49 -2.51 3.74 8.57
N ILE A 50 -2.17 4.29 9.74
CA ILE A 50 -2.16 5.75 9.96
C ILE A 50 -1.15 6.40 9.01
N CYS A 51 0.07 5.86 8.94
CA CYS A 51 1.11 6.39 8.05
C CYS A 51 0.70 6.29 6.57
N HIS A 52 0.25 5.12 6.12
CA HIS A 52 -0.19 4.87 4.74
C HIS A 52 -1.28 5.83 4.30
N LYS A 53 -2.39 5.88 5.03
CA LYS A 53 -3.53 6.73 4.69
C LYS A 53 -3.18 8.21 4.79
N THR A 54 -2.29 8.60 5.71
CA THR A 54 -1.82 9.98 5.81
C THR A 54 -1.03 10.36 4.56
N LEU A 55 -0.11 9.50 4.11
CA LEU A 55 0.68 9.73 2.91
C LEU A 55 -0.17 9.71 1.63
N GLU A 56 -1.20 8.87 1.57
CA GLU A 56 -2.19 8.85 0.51
C GLU A 56 -2.89 10.22 0.39
N ILE A 57 -3.46 10.75 1.47
CA ILE A 57 -4.12 12.06 1.47
C ILE A 57 -3.12 13.17 1.15
N PHE A 58 -1.93 13.13 1.76
CA PHE A 58 -0.86 14.10 1.52
C PHE A 58 -0.53 14.22 0.04
N HIS A 59 -0.31 13.09 -0.64
CA HIS A 59 0.02 13.07 -2.06
C HIS A 59 -1.18 13.39 -2.96
N LYS A 60 -2.42 13.02 -2.59
CA LYS A 60 -3.63 13.45 -3.32
C LYS A 60 -3.77 14.98 -3.32
N ILE A 61 -3.57 15.61 -2.16
CA ILE A 61 -3.65 17.07 -2.02
C ILE A 61 -2.50 17.73 -2.79
N TYR A 62 -1.26 17.28 -2.59
CA TYR A 62 -0.11 17.84 -3.28
C TYR A 62 -0.23 17.73 -4.80
N LYS A 63 -0.67 16.58 -5.33
CA LYS A 63 -0.87 16.39 -6.77
C LYS A 63 -1.92 17.37 -7.34
N LYS A 64 -2.98 17.67 -6.58
CA LYS A 64 -4.07 18.57 -7.00
C LYS A 64 -3.70 20.05 -6.89
N GLU A 65 -3.00 20.44 -5.82
CA GLU A 65 -2.83 21.85 -5.44
C GLU A 65 -1.37 22.34 -5.49
N GLY A 66 -0.41 21.42 -5.57
CA GLY A 66 1.02 21.70 -5.35
C GLY A 66 1.25 22.36 -3.99
N THR A 67 2.20 23.29 -3.95
CA THR A 67 2.43 24.18 -2.78
C THR A 67 1.76 25.54 -2.91
N LYS A 68 0.93 25.76 -3.94
CA LYS A 68 0.36 27.09 -4.24
C LYS A 68 -0.55 27.61 -3.13
N LYS A 69 -1.31 26.71 -2.49
CA LYS A 69 -2.28 27.07 -1.44
C LYS A 69 -1.78 26.83 -0.02
N ARG A 70 -0.88 25.86 0.17
CA ARG A 70 -0.42 25.38 1.48
C ARG A 70 1.02 24.90 1.38
N SER A 71 1.82 25.13 2.43
CA SER A 71 3.15 24.51 2.54
C SER A 71 3.03 22.99 2.73
N LEU A 72 4.10 22.26 2.45
CA LEU A 72 4.14 20.81 2.65
C LEU A 72 3.82 20.42 4.09
N ASP A 73 4.32 21.17 5.07
CA ASP A 73 4.01 20.97 6.49
C ASP A 73 2.51 21.08 6.78
N LYS A 74 1.85 22.10 6.21
CA LYS A 74 0.40 22.28 6.39
C LYS A 74 -0.40 21.16 5.75
N ILE A 75 0.02 20.67 4.59
CA ILE A 75 -0.62 19.53 3.93
C ILE A 75 -0.45 18.26 4.77
N MET A 76 0.76 17.98 5.27
CA MET A 76 1.04 16.80 6.10
C MET A 76 0.26 16.83 7.42
N SER A 77 0.30 17.95 8.13
CA SER A 77 -0.45 18.13 9.38
C SER A 77 -1.95 17.97 9.16
N TYR A 78 -2.49 18.53 8.07
CA TYR A 78 -3.91 18.34 7.73
C TYR A 78 -4.23 16.88 7.45
N ALA A 79 -3.45 16.21 6.58
CA ALA A 79 -3.65 14.80 6.25
C ALA A 79 -3.64 13.91 7.50
N PHE A 80 -2.65 14.10 8.39
CA PHE A 80 -2.57 13.36 9.65
C PHE A 80 -3.78 13.63 10.55
N SER A 81 -4.22 14.88 10.65
CA SER A 81 -5.37 15.26 11.48
C SER A 81 -6.69 14.65 11.01
N VAL A 82 -6.86 14.46 9.69
CA VAL A 82 -8.02 13.77 9.12
C VAL A 82 -7.98 12.29 9.47
N ILE A 83 -6.86 11.62 9.19
CA ILE A 83 -6.71 10.17 9.45
C ILE A 83 -6.80 9.84 10.93
N ARG A 84 -6.23 10.67 11.81
CA ARG A 84 -6.27 10.46 13.26
C ARG A 84 -7.69 10.27 13.79
N GLN A 85 -8.70 10.90 13.18
CA GLN A 85 -10.09 10.81 13.62
C GLN A 85 -10.69 9.41 13.42
N ASP A 86 -10.18 8.63 12.46
CA ASP A 86 -10.64 7.27 12.17
C ASP A 86 -10.14 6.25 13.20
N PHE A 87 -9.11 6.60 13.99
CA PHE A 87 -8.37 5.66 14.85
C PHE A 87 -8.57 5.96 16.35
N LYS A 88 -9.74 5.65 16.90
CA LYS A 88 -10.14 6.07 18.27
C LYS A 88 -9.32 5.45 19.41
N HIS A 89 -8.78 4.24 19.24
CA HIS A 89 -8.13 3.47 20.32
C HIS A 89 -6.60 3.43 20.23
N VAL A 90 -5.99 4.36 19.50
CA VAL A 90 -4.53 4.42 19.34
C VAL A 90 -3.87 5.16 20.51
N THR A 91 -2.80 4.57 21.05
CA THR A 91 -2.03 5.13 22.18
C THR A 91 -1.23 6.38 21.77
N ASP A 92 -0.94 7.26 22.73
CA ASP A 92 -0.14 8.46 22.48
C ASP A 92 1.27 8.14 21.97
N SER A 93 1.87 7.05 22.46
CA SER A 93 3.17 6.56 22.01
C SER A 93 3.17 6.23 20.52
N MET A 94 2.14 5.51 20.05
CA MET A 94 2.01 5.17 18.63
C MET A 94 1.76 6.40 17.77
N LEU A 95 0.99 7.38 18.25
CA LEU A 95 0.78 8.64 17.53
C LEU A 95 2.06 9.45 17.41
N LEU A 96 2.86 9.47 18.47
CA LEU A 96 4.16 10.12 18.46
C LEU A 96 5.10 9.44 17.47
N GLU A 97 5.12 8.11 17.46
CA GLU A 97 5.90 7.30 16.51
C GLU A 97 5.46 7.58 15.06
N ALA A 98 4.16 7.55 14.77
CA ALA A 98 3.62 7.87 13.45
C ALA A 98 4.02 9.28 12.99
N LYS A 99 3.90 10.28 13.89
CA LYS A 99 4.31 11.66 13.60
C LYS A 99 5.79 11.74 13.25
N ASN A 100 6.65 11.07 14.00
CA ASN A 100 8.09 11.08 13.73
C ASN A 100 8.40 10.48 12.36
N MET A 101 7.82 9.31 12.03
CA MET A 101 7.98 8.70 10.70
C MET A 101 7.52 9.62 9.56
N LEU A 102 6.38 10.29 9.72
CA LEU A 102 5.84 11.23 8.74
C LEU A 102 6.69 12.51 8.61
N LEU A 103 7.28 12.99 9.71
CA LEU A 103 8.22 14.12 9.72
C LEU A 103 9.52 13.75 9.02
N ASP A 104 10.07 12.55 9.26
CA ASP A 104 11.27 12.06 8.58
C ASP A 104 11.04 11.97 7.07
N TYR A 105 9.90 11.43 6.67
CA TYR A 105 9.49 11.41 5.28
C TYR A 105 9.36 12.83 4.69
N LEU A 106 8.73 13.75 5.43
CA LEU A 106 8.57 15.14 5.02
C LEU A 106 9.92 15.85 4.83
N GLN A 107 10.87 15.61 5.73
CA GLN A 107 12.23 16.12 5.62
C GLN A 107 12.95 15.54 4.40
N PHE A 108 12.79 14.24 4.15
CA PHE A 108 13.35 13.57 2.98
C PHE A 108 12.86 14.22 1.68
N VAL A 109 11.56 14.46 1.50
CA VAL A 109 11.03 15.09 0.28
C VAL A 109 11.39 16.58 0.16
N LYS A 110 11.53 17.29 1.29
CA LYS A 110 12.03 18.67 1.27
C LYS A 110 13.49 18.74 0.81
N LYS A 111 14.32 17.78 1.24
CA LYS A 111 15.74 17.70 0.87
C LYS A 111 15.96 17.24 -0.56
N ASN A 112 15.23 16.21 -1.00
CA ASN A 112 15.47 15.55 -2.29
C ASN A 112 14.52 16.02 -3.41
N GLY A 113 13.54 16.87 -3.08
CA GLY A 113 12.48 17.27 -3.99
C GLY A 113 11.28 16.32 -3.98
N MET A 114 10.10 16.85 -4.29
CA MET A 114 8.88 16.05 -4.35
C MET A 114 8.86 15.17 -5.61
N PRO A 115 8.52 13.88 -5.51
CA PRO A 115 8.35 13.02 -6.69
C PRO A 115 7.16 13.47 -7.55
N ILE A 116 7.23 13.13 -8.84
CA ILE A 116 6.10 13.28 -9.77
C ILE A 116 5.17 12.09 -9.57
N VAL A 117 4.15 12.26 -8.73
CA VAL A 117 3.23 11.19 -8.36
C VAL A 117 2.17 10.97 -9.45
N LYS A 118 2.17 9.79 -10.07
CA LYS A 118 1.14 9.36 -11.04
C LYS A 118 -0.11 8.85 -10.33
N GLY A 119 0.04 8.02 -9.32
CA GLY A 119 -1.06 7.37 -8.61
C GLY A 119 -0.74 7.11 -7.15
N VAL A 120 -1.78 7.00 -6.33
CA VAL A 120 -1.73 6.55 -4.93
C VAL A 120 -2.92 5.65 -4.67
N GLU A 121 -2.76 4.68 -3.77
CA GLU A 121 -3.77 3.64 -3.47
C GLU A 121 -4.41 3.09 -4.76
N THR A 122 -3.56 2.77 -5.74
CA THR A 122 -4.01 2.44 -7.09
C THR A 122 -4.32 0.95 -7.18
N PRO A 123 -5.58 0.55 -7.45
CA PRO A 123 -5.94 -0.85 -7.58
C PRO A 123 -5.30 -1.45 -8.83
N PHE A 124 -4.94 -2.73 -8.75
CA PHE A 124 -4.56 -3.53 -9.90
C PHE A 124 -5.22 -4.90 -9.83
N GLU A 125 -5.48 -5.47 -11.00
CA GLU A 125 -6.06 -6.79 -11.14
C GLU A 125 -5.63 -7.39 -12.49
N PHE A 126 -5.11 -8.61 -12.47
CA PHE A 126 -4.77 -9.36 -13.69
C PHE A 126 -4.77 -10.87 -13.43
N ASN A 127 -5.03 -11.63 -14.49
CA ASN A 127 -4.98 -13.09 -14.46
C ASN A 127 -3.53 -13.58 -14.60
N ILE A 128 -3.14 -14.54 -13.76
CA ILE A 128 -1.88 -15.29 -13.91
C ILE A 128 -2.11 -16.53 -14.77
N THR A 129 -3.23 -17.20 -14.53
CA THR A 129 -3.76 -18.34 -15.28
C THR A 129 -5.27 -18.14 -15.47
N GLU A 130 -5.94 -19.02 -16.22
CA GLU A 130 -7.40 -18.94 -16.44
C GLU A 130 -8.21 -19.02 -15.13
N ASP A 131 -7.64 -19.65 -14.10
CA ASP A 131 -8.26 -19.94 -12.81
C ASP A 131 -7.64 -19.16 -11.64
N ILE A 132 -6.60 -18.34 -11.87
CA ILE A 132 -5.94 -17.54 -10.83
C ILE A 132 -5.88 -16.07 -11.22
N LEU A 133 -6.52 -15.24 -10.38
CA LEU A 133 -6.52 -13.79 -10.48
C LEU A 133 -5.75 -13.17 -9.32
N ILE A 134 -4.75 -12.34 -9.62
CA ILE A 134 -4.06 -11.52 -8.64
C ILE A 134 -4.68 -10.14 -8.62
N ARG A 135 -4.95 -9.65 -7.40
CA ARG A 135 -5.42 -8.28 -7.16
C ARG A 135 -4.78 -7.67 -5.93
N GLY A 136 -4.70 -6.34 -5.93
CA GLY A 136 -4.18 -5.59 -4.80
C GLY A 136 -4.25 -4.09 -5.03
N PHE A 137 -3.51 -3.37 -4.19
CA PHE A 137 -3.34 -1.93 -4.26
C PHE A 137 -1.85 -1.61 -4.23
N ILE A 138 -1.47 -0.56 -4.95
CA ILE A 138 -0.13 0.02 -4.94
C ILE A 138 -0.20 1.34 -4.15
N ASP A 139 0.57 1.46 -3.07
CA ASP A 139 0.53 2.63 -2.19
C ASP A 139 0.84 3.93 -2.97
N ARG A 140 1.91 3.93 -3.78
CA ARG A 140 2.24 5.06 -4.66
C ARG A 140 2.99 4.64 -5.93
N ILE A 141 2.66 5.30 -7.03
CA ILE A 141 3.33 5.19 -8.33
C ILE A 141 3.92 6.54 -8.70
N ASP A 142 5.23 6.59 -8.91
CA ASP A 142 5.96 7.78 -9.38
C ASP A 142 6.33 7.66 -10.86
N ILE A 143 6.47 8.80 -11.54
CA ILE A 143 7.11 8.91 -12.86
C ILE A 143 8.52 9.49 -12.70
N MET A 144 9.51 8.81 -13.25
CA MET A 144 10.89 9.26 -13.32
C MET A 144 11.13 10.21 -14.50
N LYS A 145 12.25 10.94 -14.48
CA LYS A 145 12.59 11.92 -15.53
C LYS A 145 12.71 11.30 -16.93
N ASP A 146 13.08 10.03 -17.01
CA ASP A 146 13.19 9.24 -18.24
C ASP A 146 11.88 8.57 -18.68
N GLY A 147 10.78 8.85 -17.97
CA GLY A 147 9.46 8.30 -18.27
C GLY A 147 9.18 6.93 -17.65
N ARG A 148 10.13 6.31 -16.95
CA ARG A 148 9.90 5.04 -16.24
C ARG A 148 9.00 5.24 -15.02
N PHE A 149 8.30 4.17 -14.65
CA PHE A 149 7.52 4.12 -13.42
C PHE A 149 8.31 3.55 -12.26
N ARG A 150 8.10 4.10 -11.07
CA ARG A 150 8.61 3.54 -9.82
C ARG A 150 7.44 3.26 -8.88
N ILE A 151 7.35 2.01 -8.44
CA ILE A 151 6.37 1.56 -7.44
C ILE A 151 6.96 1.76 -6.05
N ILE A 152 6.16 2.30 -5.13
CA ILE A 152 6.52 2.54 -3.74
C ILE A 152 5.49 1.82 -2.88
N ASP A 153 6.00 1.05 -1.92
CA ASP A 153 5.25 0.36 -0.87
C ASP A 153 5.85 0.84 0.45
N TYR A 154 5.04 1.51 1.26
CA TYR A 154 5.49 2.12 2.49
C TYR A 154 5.63 1.06 3.58
N LYS A 155 6.76 1.04 4.29
CA LYS A 155 6.96 0.16 5.44
C LYS A 155 7.22 0.98 6.70
N THR A 156 6.63 0.52 7.81
CA THR A 156 6.82 1.09 9.16
C THR A 156 7.68 0.19 10.05
N THR A 157 8.26 -0.87 9.48
CA THR A 157 9.26 -1.72 10.14
C THR A 157 10.63 -1.02 10.10
N LYS A 158 11.45 -1.25 11.12
CA LYS A 158 12.80 -0.66 11.24
C LYS A 158 13.87 -1.28 10.34
N GLU A 159 13.53 -2.31 9.55
CA GLU A 159 14.47 -2.94 8.61
C GLU A 159 14.71 -2.04 7.39
N ASP A 160 15.94 -2.07 6.87
CA ASP A 160 16.41 -1.17 5.81
C ASP A 160 15.49 -1.23 4.59
N ASN A 161 14.93 -0.07 4.23
CA ASN A 161 14.06 0.11 3.08
C ASN A 161 14.87 -0.06 1.78
N GLU A 162 15.01 -1.30 1.31
CA GLU A 162 15.40 -1.57 -0.07
C GLU A 162 14.25 -1.09 -0.98
N TYR A 163 14.45 0.04 -1.64
CA TYR A 163 13.57 0.49 -2.71
C TYR A 163 13.64 -0.53 -3.85
N VAL A 164 12.63 -1.38 -3.99
CA VAL A 164 12.54 -2.27 -5.15
C VAL A 164 12.25 -1.41 -6.39
N LEU A 165 13.30 -1.08 -7.13
CA LEU A 165 13.20 -0.52 -8.47
C LEU A 165 12.69 -1.62 -9.41
N ILE A 166 11.38 -1.65 -9.64
CA ILE A 166 10.84 -2.40 -10.77
C ILE A 166 11.00 -1.52 -12.01
N GLU A 167 12.10 -1.70 -12.74
CA GLU A 167 12.29 -1.08 -14.05
C GLU A 167 11.31 -1.72 -15.06
N LEU A 168 10.12 -1.12 -15.22
CA LEU A 168 9.27 -1.43 -16.37
C LEU A 168 9.82 -0.68 -17.59
N GLY A 169 10.85 -1.25 -18.21
CA GLY A 169 11.26 -0.87 -19.56
C GLY A 169 10.14 -1.15 -20.55
N ASN A 170 9.95 -0.23 -21.51
CA ASN A 170 9.09 -0.40 -22.69
C ASN A 170 9.52 -1.64 -23.51
N LYS A 171 9.13 -2.84 -23.07
CA LYS A 171 9.43 -4.08 -23.79
C LYS A 171 8.21 -4.90 -24.19
N TYR A 172 7.00 -4.37 -23.97
CA TYR A 172 5.79 -4.94 -24.56
C TYR A 172 5.05 -3.82 -25.29
N GLY A 173 5.43 -3.66 -26.56
CA GLY A 173 4.53 -3.08 -27.53
C GLY A 173 3.33 -4.01 -27.72
N ARG A 174 2.20 -3.42 -28.11
CA ARG A 174 1.01 -4.05 -28.72
C ARG A 174 0.67 -5.47 -28.22
N ILE A 175 -0.38 -5.56 -27.40
CA ILE A 175 -1.56 -6.40 -27.67
C ILE A 175 -2.78 -5.60 -27.26
#